data_AF-A0A0F9K7L7-F1
#
_entry.id   AF-A0A0F9K7L7-F1
#
_cell.length_a   1.000
_cell.length_b   1.000
_cell.length_c   1.000
_cell.angle_alpha   90.00
_cell.angle_beta   90.00
_cell.angle_gamma   90.00
#
_symmetry.space_group_name_H-M   'P 1'
#
loop_
_entity.id
_entity.type
_entity.pdbx_description
1 polymer ?
#
loop_
_entity_poly.entity_id
_entity_poly.type
_entity_poly.pdbx_seq_one_letter_code
_entity_poly.pdbx_strand_id
1 'polypeptide(L)'
;MFDRFKRAYTAFAHLPIPDEPPKGEQAVIEEVAGLFQGGKAFELWRGDELKMRRGNGIYKQMLIDDQISASILLMDSAIVGRRFRFEVDDPEQQKMADVFEYNLSRTMTGTIKELIQFMLWARVEGFSVVEKVFGTFEFDNKEWWGLDSFKLRPNDTLVVKVDEHGNRIALEQDQGITQLKELDLARFIYYVHQPRMNAHYGHSDLRAAYDHYWAKLNIYKFCDTFRYYSRLNSQGYFIIRKQNIKYLPIRRNNFCLSYFNKNSRLFF
;
A
#
# COMPACT_ATOMS: atom_id res chain seq x y z
N MET A 1 -15.46 19.64 39.13
CA MET A 1 -15.34 18.78 37.92
C MET A 1 -16.56 17.86 37.76
N PHE A 2 -17.01 17.20 38.84
CA PHE A 2 -18.20 16.31 38.83
C PHE A 2 -19.55 16.99 38.51
N ASP A 3 -19.75 18.27 38.87
CA ASP A 3 -21.01 18.97 38.56
C ASP A 3 -21.22 19.28 37.07
N ARG A 4 -20.15 19.36 36.27
CA ARG A 4 -20.28 19.50 34.81
C ARG A 4 -20.78 18.21 34.16
N PHE A 5 -20.39 17.04 34.69
CA PHE A 5 -20.87 15.75 34.21
C PHE A 5 -22.37 15.54 34.52
N LYS A 6 -22.85 15.97 35.70
CA LYS A 6 -24.27 15.87 36.06
C LYS A 6 -25.17 16.71 35.15
N ARG A 7 -24.74 17.93 34.77
CA ARG A 7 -25.51 18.80 33.87
C ARG A 7 -25.57 18.29 32.43
N ALA A 8 -24.51 17.64 31.96
CA ALA A 8 -24.53 17.00 30.64
C ALA A 8 -25.53 15.83 30.62
N TYR A 9 -25.58 15.03 31.68
CA TYR A 9 -26.48 13.87 31.75
C TYR A 9 -27.97 14.25 31.76
N THR A 10 -28.37 15.32 32.46
CA THR A 10 -29.76 15.82 32.43
C THR A 10 -30.16 16.40 31.07
N ALA A 11 -29.20 16.89 30.28
CA ALA A 11 -29.46 17.39 28.93
C ALA A 11 -29.67 16.27 27.90
N PHE A 12 -29.27 15.03 28.16
CA PHE A 12 -29.57 13.90 27.27
C PHE A 12 -30.80 13.09 27.72
N ALA A 13 -31.25 13.27 28.96
CA ALA A 13 -32.35 12.50 29.56
C ALA A 13 -33.75 12.81 28.99
N HIS A 14 -33.91 13.86 28.18
CA HIS A 14 -35.20 14.27 27.61
C HIS A 14 -35.35 13.93 26.12
N LEU A 15 -34.36 13.26 25.51
CA LEU A 15 -34.53 12.77 24.15
C LEU A 15 -35.46 11.55 24.18
N PRO A 16 -36.54 11.54 23.39
CA PRO A 16 -37.41 10.37 23.30
C PRO A 16 -36.58 9.19 22.80
N ILE A 17 -36.50 8.14 23.62
CA ILE A 17 -35.89 6.88 23.20
C ILE A 17 -36.83 6.31 22.13
N PRO A 18 -36.36 6.09 20.89
CA PRO A 18 -37.22 5.52 19.86
C PRO A 18 -37.61 4.08 20.26
N ASP A 19 -38.87 3.72 20.03
CA ASP A 19 -39.42 2.40 20.38
C ASP A 19 -38.73 1.25 19.62
N GLU A 20 -38.10 1.56 18.48
CA GLU A 20 -37.25 0.66 17.71
C GLU A 20 -35.93 1.35 17.34
N PRO A 21 -34.80 0.62 17.29
CA PRO A 21 -33.58 1.20 16.76
C PRO A 21 -33.83 1.68 15.32
N PRO A 22 -33.32 2.86 14.92
CA PRO A 22 -33.48 3.35 13.56
C PRO A 22 -32.91 2.29 12.59
N LYS A 23 -33.77 1.82 11.69
CA LYS A 23 -33.44 0.83 10.66
C LYS A 23 -32.94 1.57 9.42
N GLY A 24 -31.80 1.13 8.89
CA GLY A 24 -31.14 1.71 7.72
C GLY A 24 -29.75 2.23 8.04
N GLU A 25 -28.82 2.06 7.09
CA GLU A 25 -27.49 2.65 7.19
C GLU A 25 -27.59 4.15 6.92
N GLN A 26 -27.12 4.97 7.85
CA GLN A 26 -27.04 6.40 7.63
C GLN A 26 -25.84 6.69 6.72
N ALA A 27 -26.09 7.25 5.55
CA ALA A 27 -25.02 7.75 4.69
C ALA A 27 -24.23 8.82 5.45
N VAL A 28 -22.94 8.56 5.67
CA VAL A 28 -22.00 9.55 6.20
C VAL A 28 -21.05 9.86 5.06
N ILE A 29 -21.34 10.95 4.34
CA ILE A 29 -20.39 11.53 3.41
C ILE A 29 -19.36 12.26 4.28
N GLU A 30 -18.13 11.75 4.34
CA GLU A 30 -17.01 12.52 4.86
C GLU A 30 -16.68 13.62 3.82
N GLU A 31 -17.44 14.72 3.86
CA GLU A 31 -17.13 15.92 3.07
C GLU A 31 -15.83 16.53 3.60
N VAL A 32 -14.69 16.02 3.11
CA VAL A 32 -13.41 16.71 3.26
C VAL A 32 -13.42 17.92 2.31
N ALA A 33 -14.01 19.00 2.78
CA ALA A 33 -13.81 20.39 2.35
C ALA A 33 -13.72 20.64 0.82
N GLY A 34 -14.84 20.48 0.12
CA GLY A 34 -15.02 20.94 -1.27
C GLY A 34 -15.28 22.45 -1.42
N LEU A 35 -15.17 23.26 -0.36
CA LEU A 35 -15.63 24.65 -0.39
C LEU A 35 -14.76 25.61 -1.24
N PHE A 36 -13.57 25.20 -1.70
CA PHE A 36 -12.65 26.06 -2.45
C PHE A 36 -12.40 25.67 -3.91
N GLN A 37 -12.94 24.55 -4.42
CA GLN A 37 -12.77 24.12 -5.81
C GLN A 37 -14.04 23.45 -6.39
N GLY A 38 -15.01 24.28 -6.76
CA GLY A 38 -15.90 24.01 -7.91
C GLY A 38 -16.64 22.67 -7.97
N GLY A 39 -17.18 22.18 -6.85
CA GLY A 39 -18.30 21.23 -6.84
C GLY A 39 -18.06 19.83 -7.43
N LYS A 40 -16.81 19.45 -7.73
CA LYS A 40 -16.51 18.03 -7.94
C LYS A 40 -16.34 17.41 -6.57
N ALA A 41 -17.21 16.44 -6.25
CA ALA A 41 -17.04 15.55 -5.11
C ALA A 41 -15.57 15.16 -5.07
N PHE A 42 -14.85 15.62 -4.04
CA PHE A 42 -13.49 15.19 -3.80
C PHE A 42 -13.56 13.68 -3.77
N GLU A 43 -12.85 13.03 -4.70
CA GLU A 43 -12.82 11.59 -4.80
C GLU A 43 -12.51 11.05 -3.42
N LEU A 44 -13.47 10.31 -2.86
CA LEU A 44 -13.41 9.66 -1.56
C LEU A 44 -11.98 9.20 -1.31
N TRP A 45 -11.36 9.75 -0.25
CA TRP A 45 -10.02 9.44 0.24
C TRP A 45 -9.30 8.36 -0.58
N ARG A 46 -8.52 8.76 -1.60
CA ARG A 46 -7.80 7.85 -2.52
C ARG A 46 -6.73 6.96 -1.86
N GLY A 47 -6.73 6.89 -0.53
CA GLY A 47 -5.76 6.14 0.23
C GLY A 47 -4.44 6.87 0.34
N ASP A 48 -3.89 6.83 1.56
CA ASP A 48 -2.51 7.15 1.88
C ASP A 48 -1.97 8.52 1.41
N GLU A 49 -1.85 9.45 2.36
CA GLU A 49 -1.27 10.78 2.19
C GLU A 49 0.10 10.77 1.47
N LEU A 50 0.90 9.72 1.66
CA LEU A 50 2.21 9.62 1.00
C LEU A 50 2.08 9.50 -0.52
N LYS A 51 1.11 8.71 -1.01
CA LYS A 51 0.83 8.56 -2.44
C LYS A 51 0.34 9.88 -3.04
N MET A 52 -0.49 10.62 -2.31
CA MET A 52 -0.95 11.94 -2.75
C MET A 52 0.19 12.95 -2.89
N ARG A 53 1.15 12.94 -1.96
CA ARG A 53 2.27 13.91 -1.94
C ARG A 53 3.44 13.54 -2.87
N ARG A 54 3.72 12.25 -3.06
CA ARG A 54 4.89 11.74 -3.81
C ARG A 54 4.55 11.03 -5.12
N GLY A 55 3.27 10.78 -5.36
CA GLY A 55 2.77 9.99 -6.48
C GLY A 55 2.62 8.50 -6.14
N ASN A 56 1.81 7.79 -6.93
CA ASN A 56 1.50 6.37 -6.73
C ASN A 56 2.73 5.45 -6.86
N GLY A 57 3.73 5.87 -7.65
CA GLY A 57 4.94 5.09 -7.90
C GLY A 57 5.95 5.06 -6.76
N ILE A 58 5.73 5.79 -5.65
CA ILE A 58 6.71 5.86 -4.56
C ILE A 58 7.01 4.50 -3.94
N TYR A 59 6.00 3.64 -3.80
CA TYR A 59 6.19 2.29 -3.25
C TYR A 59 6.95 1.37 -4.19
N LYS A 60 6.73 1.51 -5.50
CA LYS A 60 7.54 0.81 -6.52
C LYS A 60 9.01 1.26 -6.48
N GLN A 61 9.26 2.54 -6.21
CA GLN A 61 10.64 3.04 -6.03
C GLN A 61 11.30 2.49 -4.77
N MET A 62 10.54 2.30 -3.68
CA MET A 62 11.04 1.69 -2.46
C MET A 62 11.43 0.22 -2.65
N LEU A 63 10.76 -0.51 -3.55
CA LEU A 63 11.11 -1.90 -3.88
C LEU A 63 12.46 -2.07 -4.59
N ILE A 64 13.03 -0.99 -5.13
CA ILE A 64 14.40 -1.00 -5.67
C ILE A 64 15.42 -1.17 -4.54
N ASP A 65 15.07 -0.81 -3.30
CA ASP A 65 15.95 -1.00 -2.14
C ASP A 65 16.04 -2.48 -1.75
N ASP A 66 17.26 -3.03 -1.77
CA ASP A 66 17.52 -4.44 -1.47
C ASP A 66 16.98 -4.88 -0.10
N GLN A 67 17.02 -4.03 0.93
CA GLN A 67 16.58 -4.41 2.27
C GLN A 67 15.05 -4.53 2.33
N ILE A 68 14.36 -3.62 1.66
CA ILE A 68 12.89 -3.63 1.57
C ILE A 68 12.43 -4.81 0.72
N SER A 69 13.04 -4.98 -0.46
CA SER A 69 12.75 -6.08 -1.39
C SER A 69 12.96 -7.45 -0.75
N ALA A 70 14.10 -7.66 -0.08
CA ALA A 70 14.39 -8.90 0.62
C ALA A 70 13.38 -9.20 1.74
N SER A 71 12.97 -8.16 2.49
CA SER A 71 12.00 -8.32 3.59
C SER A 71 10.62 -8.70 3.08
N ILE A 72 10.14 -8.06 2.00
CA ILE A 72 8.86 -8.41 1.37
C ILE A 72 8.92 -9.82 0.80
N LEU A 73 9.97 -10.14 0.05
CA LEU A 73 10.14 -11.46 -0.54
C LEU A 73 10.14 -12.56 0.52
N LEU A 74 10.79 -12.34 1.66
CA LEU A 74 10.81 -13.30 2.77
C LEU A 74 9.40 -13.53 3.33
N MET A 75 8.65 -12.46 3.57
CA MET A 75 7.28 -12.55 4.08
C MET A 75 6.35 -13.25 3.08
N ASP A 76 6.43 -12.89 1.81
CA ASP A 76 5.60 -13.47 0.76
C ASP A 76 5.94 -14.95 0.55
N SER A 77 7.24 -15.30 0.55
CA SER A 77 7.70 -16.69 0.47
C SER A 77 7.22 -17.53 1.65
N ALA A 78 7.18 -16.95 2.86
CA ALA A 78 6.67 -17.64 4.04
C ALA A 78 5.15 -17.94 3.96
N ILE A 79 4.39 -17.11 3.23
CA ILE A 79 2.95 -17.33 3.00
C ILE A 79 2.72 -18.32 1.87
N VAL A 80 3.39 -18.10 0.74
CA VAL A 80 3.26 -18.89 -0.50
C VAL A 80 3.84 -20.30 -0.33
N GLY A 81 4.81 -20.48 0.56
CA GLY A 81 5.42 -21.78 0.86
C GLY A 81 4.49 -22.75 1.59
N ARG A 82 3.31 -22.31 2.05
CA ARG A 82 2.33 -23.16 2.71
C ARG A 82 1.65 -24.11 1.72
N ARG A 83 1.16 -25.24 2.24
CA ARG A 83 0.32 -26.17 1.48
C ARG A 83 -1.14 -25.75 1.63
N PHE A 84 -1.85 -25.73 0.52
CA PHE A 84 -3.28 -25.46 0.45
C PHE A 84 -3.99 -26.77 0.15
N ARG A 85 -5.11 -27.01 0.84
CA ARG A 85 -5.99 -28.16 0.62
C ARG A 85 -7.43 -27.67 0.67
N PHE A 86 -8.31 -28.35 -0.03
CA PHE A 86 -9.74 -28.18 0.16
C PHE A 86 -10.15 -28.92 1.44
N GLU A 87 -10.95 -28.27 2.28
CA GLU A 87 -11.61 -28.92 3.40
C GLU A 87 -13.02 -29.27 2.94
N VAL A 88 -13.41 -30.51 3.15
CA VAL A 88 -14.59 -31.14 2.54
C VAL A 88 -15.37 -31.84 3.65
N ASP A 89 -16.67 -31.57 3.72
CA ASP A 89 -17.55 -32.16 4.74
C ASP A 89 -18.47 -33.25 4.14
N ASP A 90 -18.76 -33.19 2.84
CA ASP A 90 -19.71 -34.07 2.14
C ASP A 90 -19.04 -34.86 0.98
N PRO A 91 -19.33 -36.16 0.78
CA PRO A 91 -18.89 -36.89 -0.42
C PRO A 91 -19.25 -36.24 -1.77
N GLU A 92 -20.32 -35.45 -1.90
CA GLU A 92 -20.56 -34.68 -3.14
C GLU A 92 -19.55 -33.54 -3.31
N GLN A 93 -19.19 -32.88 -2.22
CA GLN A 93 -18.15 -31.85 -2.22
C GLN A 93 -16.77 -32.44 -2.53
N GLN A 94 -16.52 -33.71 -2.19
CA GLN A 94 -15.25 -34.38 -2.52
C GLN A 94 -15.04 -34.45 -4.03
N LYS A 95 -16.07 -34.85 -4.79
CA LYS A 95 -15.98 -34.87 -6.26
C LYS A 95 -15.69 -33.48 -6.83
N MET A 96 -16.32 -32.46 -6.27
CA MET A 96 -16.09 -31.08 -6.70
C MET A 96 -14.67 -30.60 -6.34
N ALA A 97 -14.17 -30.97 -5.16
CA ALA A 97 -12.80 -30.69 -4.75
C ALA A 97 -11.79 -31.35 -5.70
N ASP A 98 -12.02 -32.59 -6.12
CA ASP A 98 -11.17 -33.30 -7.08
C ASP A 98 -11.15 -32.60 -8.46
N VAL A 99 -12.32 -32.11 -8.93
CA VAL A 99 -12.43 -31.33 -10.17
C VAL A 99 -11.64 -30.02 -10.07
N PHE A 100 -11.79 -29.28 -8.96
CA PHE A 100 -11.05 -28.03 -8.75
C PHE A 100 -9.55 -28.26 -8.59
N GLU A 101 -9.15 -29.31 -7.86
CA GLU A 101 -7.74 -29.68 -7.71
C GLU A 101 -7.12 -30.03 -9.07
N TYR A 102 -7.85 -30.75 -9.92
CA TYR A 102 -7.41 -31.03 -11.29
C TYR A 102 -7.27 -29.74 -12.12
N ASN A 103 -8.28 -28.86 -12.09
CA ASN A 103 -8.24 -27.59 -12.82
C ASN A 103 -7.04 -26.72 -12.40
N LEU A 104 -6.83 -26.57 -11.09
CA LEU A 104 -5.76 -25.73 -10.53
C LEU A 104 -4.35 -26.32 -10.71
N SER A 105 -4.21 -27.64 -10.81
CA SER A 105 -2.90 -28.31 -10.87
C SER A 105 -2.43 -28.61 -12.30
N ARG A 106 -3.34 -28.89 -13.24
CA ARG A 106 -2.97 -29.40 -14.57
C ARG A 106 -3.45 -28.57 -15.74
N THR A 107 -4.58 -27.90 -15.61
CA THR A 107 -5.22 -27.20 -16.72
C THR A 107 -4.84 -25.73 -16.77
N MET A 108 -4.84 -25.07 -15.62
CA MET A 108 -4.64 -23.64 -15.53
C MET A 108 -3.24 -23.21 -16.00
N THR A 109 -3.18 -22.13 -16.79
CA THR A 109 -1.93 -21.45 -17.10
C THR A 109 -1.47 -20.65 -15.89
N GLY A 110 -0.41 -21.13 -15.25
CA GLY A 110 0.15 -20.57 -14.03
C GLY A 110 -0.12 -21.44 -12.81
N THR A 111 0.09 -20.91 -11.60
CA THR A 111 -0.12 -21.67 -10.36
C THR A 111 -0.95 -20.90 -9.34
N ILE A 112 -1.61 -21.61 -8.42
CA ILE A 112 -2.30 -20.97 -7.29
C ILE A 112 -1.35 -20.11 -6.42
N LYS A 113 -0.06 -20.46 -6.41
CA LYS A 113 0.98 -19.68 -5.72
C LYS A 113 1.15 -18.31 -6.36
N GLU A 114 1.10 -18.22 -7.69
CA GLU A 114 1.14 -16.94 -8.42
C GLU A 114 -0.10 -16.11 -8.13
N LEU A 115 -1.30 -16.71 -8.05
CA LEU A 115 -2.51 -15.99 -7.61
C LEU A 115 -2.30 -15.36 -6.23
N ILE A 116 -1.79 -16.12 -5.27
CA ILE A 116 -1.54 -15.62 -3.92
C ILE A 116 -0.49 -14.51 -3.96
N GLN A 117 0.56 -14.64 -4.76
CA GLN A 117 1.55 -13.56 -4.97
C GLN A 117 0.89 -12.29 -5.54
N PHE A 118 -0.01 -12.42 -6.51
CA PHE A 118 -0.77 -11.29 -7.05
C PHE A 118 -1.65 -10.63 -5.99
N MET A 119 -2.27 -11.41 -5.10
CA MET A 119 -3.02 -10.86 -3.96
C MET A 119 -2.09 -10.20 -2.94
N LEU A 120 -0.94 -10.78 -2.65
CA LEU A 120 0.03 -10.23 -1.70
C LEU A 120 0.66 -8.92 -2.19
N TRP A 121 0.58 -8.61 -3.49
CA TRP A 121 0.92 -7.28 -4.00
C TRP A 121 0.16 -6.14 -3.29
N ALA A 122 -1.02 -6.43 -2.71
CA ALA A 122 -1.74 -5.50 -1.86
C ALA A 122 -0.95 -5.03 -0.63
N ARG A 123 0.08 -5.75 -0.17
CA ARG A 123 0.95 -5.28 0.92
C ARG A 123 1.78 -4.06 0.53
N VAL A 124 2.17 -3.99 -0.74
CA VAL A 124 2.94 -2.89 -1.31
C VAL A 124 2.04 -1.70 -1.62
N GLU A 125 0.90 -1.94 -2.26
CA GLU A 125 0.05 -0.85 -2.79
C GLU A 125 -1.23 -0.59 -1.96
N GLY A 126 -1.50 -1.39 -0.92
CA GLY A 126 -2.70 -1.31 -0.08
C GLY A 126 -3.85 -2.18 -0.57
N PHE A 127 -3.98 -2.41 -1.87
CA PHE A 127 -4.97 -3.33 -2.45
C PHE A 127 -4.41 -4.00 -3.71
N SER A 128 -5.08 -5.04 -4.20
CA SER A 128 -4.75 -5.72 -5.45
C SER A 128 -6.01 -6.23 -6.12
N VAL A 129 -6.05 -6.14 -7.45
CA VAL A 129 -7.18 -6.61 -8.25
C VAL A 129 -6.70 -7.66 -9.23
N VAL A 130 -7.23 -8.87 -9.09
CA VAL A 130 -6.88 -10.01 -9.97
C VAL A 130 -8.09 -10.42 -10.78
N GLU A 131 -7.96 -10.46 -12.09
CA GLU A 131 -9.00 -10.96 -12.99
C GLU A 131 -8.99 -12.48 -13.06
N LYS A 132 -10.18 -13.08 -12.93
CA LYS A 132 -10.43 -14.49 -13.22
C LYS A 132 -10.74 -14.64 -14.70
N VAL A 133 -9.88 -15.35 -15.43
CA VAL A 133 -10.15 -15.75 -16.81
C VAL A 133 -10.69 -17.16 -16.77
N PHE A 134 -11.89 -17.36 -17.32
CA PHE A 134 -12.53 -18.66 -17.40
C PHE A 134 -12.30 -19.28 -18.78
N GLY A 135 -12.20 -20.61 -18.79
CA GLY A 135 -12.11 -21.42 -20.00
C GLY A 135 -12.79 -22.77 -19.79
N THR A 136 -12.78 -23.62 -20.82
CA THR A 136 -13.28 -24.99 -20.72
C THR A 136 -12.13 -25.98 -20.64
N PHE A 137 -12.36 -27.11 -19.96
CA PHE A 137 -11.39 -28.19 -19.83
C PHE A 137 -12.08 -29.53 -19.68
N GLU A 138 -11.36 -30.61 -19.97
CA GLU A 138 -11.89 -31.97 -19.90
C GLU A 138 -11.45 -32.65 -18.60
N PHE A 139 -12.43 -33.20 -17.87
CA PHE A 139 -12.21 -34.03 -16.68
C PHE A 139 -13.23 -35.18 -16.67
N ASP A 140 -12.73 -36.41 -16.51
CA ASP A 140 -13.55 -37.63 -16.54
C ASP A 140 -14.44 -37.75 -17.79
N ASN A 141 -13.85 -37.48 -18.97
CA ASN A 141 -14.52 -37.48 -20.28
C ASN A 141 -15.75 -36.53 -20.37
N LYS A 142 -15.79 -35.49 -19.54
CA LYS A 142 -16.81 -34.43 -19.57
C LYS A 142 -16.14 -33.07 -19.70
N GLU A 143 -16.78 -32.18 -20.43
CA GLU A 143 -16.35 -30.77 -20.54
C GLU A 143 -16.88 -29.98 -19.35
N TRP A 144 -15.97 -29.30 -18.67
CA TRP A 144 -16.24 -28.44 -17.51
C TRP A 144 -15.79 -27.02 -17.79
N TRP A 145 -16.49 -26.05 -17.20
CA TRP A 145 -16.01 -24.68 -17.11
C TRP A 145 -15.10 -24.54 -15.88
N GLY A 146 -13.95 -23.92 -16.07
CA GLY A 146 -12.94 -23.77 -15.03
C GLY A 146 -12.16 -22.48 -15.16
N LEU A 147 -11.17 -22.32 -14.28
CA LEU A 147 -10.22 -21.22 -14.34
C LEU A 147 -9.13 -21.57 -15.34
N ASP A 148 -8.90 -20.65 -16.27
CA ASP A 148 -7.86 -20.75 -17.29
C ASP A 148 -6.59 -20.01 -16.85
N SER A 149 -6.73 -18.77 -16.40
CA SER A 149 -5.61 -17.94 -15.97
C SER A 149 -6.02 -16.82 -15.02
N PHE A 150 -5.03 -16.31 -14.28
CA PHE A 150 -5.19 -15.12 -13.45
C PHE A 150 -4.38 -13.97 -14.02
N LYS A 151 -4.99 -12.78 -14.06
CA LYS A 151 -4.30 -11.57 -14.55
C LYS A 151 -4.37 -10.46 -13.52
N LEU A 152 -3.22 -10.09 -12.97
CA LEU A 152 -3.11 -8.92 -12.11
C LEU A 152 -3.38 -7.65 -12.93
N ARG A 153 -4.26 -6.79 -12.42
CA ARG A 153 -4.53 -5.48 -13.02
C ARG A 153 -3.70 -4.39 -12.33
N PRO A 154 -3.17 -3.42 -13.09
CA PRO A 154 -2.37 -2.34 -12.51
C PRO A 154 -3.25 -1.43 -11.66
N ASN A 155 -2.95 -1.37 -10.36
CA ASN A 155 -3.74 -0.60 -9.40
C ASN A 155 -3.71 0.92 -9.67
N ASP A 156 -2.65 1.42 -10.30
CA ASP A 156 -2.49 2.86 -10.61
C ASP A 156 -3.62 3.40 -11.51
N THR A 157 -4.20 2.54 -12.35
CA THR A 157 -5.28 2.91 -13.29
C THR A 157 -6.68 2.60 -12.78
N LEU A 158 -6.80 1.97 -11.61
CA LEU A 158 -8.07 1.49 -11.10
C LEU A 158 -8.69 2.50 -10.14
N VAL A 159 -9.98 2.74 -10.32
CA VAL A 159 -10.81 3.58 -9.47
C VAL A 159 -11.98 2.75 -8.95
N VAL A 160 -12.19 2.75 -7.65
CA VAL A 160 -13.34 2.06 -7.04
C VAL A 160 -14.52 3.02 -6.98
N LYS A 161 -15.63 2.65 -7.63
CA LYS A 161 -16.91 3.35 -7.48
C LYS A 161 -17.63 2.82 -6.25
N VAL A 162 -18.02 3.75 -5.39
CA VAL A 162 -18.66 3.47 -4.11
C VAL A 162 -20.01 4.17 -4.07
N ASP A 163 -21.02 3.54 -3.47
CA ASP A 163 -22.31 4.15 -3.23
C ASP A 163 -22.26 5.17 -2.09
N GLU A 164 -23.40 5.80 -1.80
CA GLU A 164 -23.55 6.76 -0.70
C GLU A 164 -23.34 6.12 0.70
N HIS A 165 -23.42 4.80 0.79
CA HIS A 165 -23.29 4.02 2.01
C HIS A 165 -21.89 3.43 2.21
N GLY A 166 -20.97 3.61 1.26
CA GLY A 166 -19.64 3.03 1.35
C GLY A 166 -19.53 1.62 0.77
N ASN A 167 -20.54 1.08 0.08
CA ASN A 167 -20.49 -0.21 -0.61
C ASN A 167 -19.90 -0.08 -2.02
N ARG A 168 -19.17 -1.10 -2.47
CA ARG A 168 -18.59 -1.13 -3.83
C ARG A 168 -19.68 -1.38 -4.86
N ILE A 169 -19.86 -0.44 -5.79
CA ILE A 169 -20.76 -0.60 -6.94
C ILE A 169 -20.02 -1.23 -8.10
N ALA A 170 -18.86 -0.66 -8.46
CA ALA A 170 -18.12 -1.06 -9.65
C ALA A 170 -16.62 -0.76 -9.52
N LEU A 171 -15.83 -1.38 -10.39
CA LEU A 171 -14.44 -1.01 -10.62
C LEU A 171 -14.35 -0.31 -11.98
N GLU A 172 -13.67 0.82 -12.04
CA GLU A 172 -13.36 1.48 -13.29
C GLU A 172 -11.88 1.42 -13.57
N GLN A 173 -11.53 1.23 -14.83
CA GLN A 173 -10.15 1.30 -15.27
C GLN A 173 -9.98 2.46 -16.25
N ASP A 174 -9.02 3.33 -15.96
CA ASP A 174 -8.53 4.34 -16.88
C ASP A 174 -7.68 3.67 -17.96
N GLN A 175 -8.13 3.76 -19.21
CA GLN A 175 -7.42 3.26 -20.40
C GLN A 175 -6.74 4.41 -21.18
N GLY A 176 -6.57 5.57 -20.54
CA GLY A 176 -5.90 6.74 -21.10
C GLY A 176 -6.84 7.60 -21.94
N ILE A 177 -6.68 7.55 -23.26
CA ILE A 177 -7.38 8.48 -24.19
C ILE A 177 -8.88 8.18 -24.27
N THR A 178 -9.26 6.92 -24.06
CA THR A 178 -10.64 6.47 -24.11
C THR A 178 -11.22 6.40 -22.70
N GLN A 179 -12.52 6.72 -22.61
CA GLN A 179 -13.33 6.81 -21.40
C GLN A 179 -13.05 5.70 -20.37
N LEU A 180 -13.24 6.04 -19.08
CA LEU A 180 -13.23 5.09 -17.97
C LEU A 180 -14.11 3.89 -18.33
N LYS A 181 -13.50 2.70 -18.37
CA LYS A 181 -14.22 1.46 -18.66
C LYS A 181 -14.67 0.85 -17.35
N GLU A 182 -15.97 0.65 -17.21
CA GLU A 182 -16.54 -0.09 -16.11
C GLU A 182 -16.23 -1.59 -16.24
N LEU A 183 -15.80 -2.19 -15.13
CA LEU A 183 -15.40 -3.57 -14.99
C LEU A 183 -16.40 -4.31 -14.10
N ASP A 184 -16.82 -5.50 -14.54
CA ASP A 184 -17.71 -6.38 -13.79
C ASP A 184 -17.01 -6.99 -12.57
N LEU A 185 -17.48 -6.64 -11.36
CA LEU A 185 -16.95 -7.13 -10.08
C LEU A 185 -16.93 -8.65 -9.97
N ALA A 186 -17.91 -9.35 -10.57
CA ALA A 186 -17.99 -10.80 -10.46
C ALA A 186 -16.79 -11.50 -11.11
N ARG A 187 -16.12 -10.84 -12.06
CA ARG A 187 -14.94 -11.36 -12.76
C ARG A 187 -13.64 -11.12 -12.02
N PHE A 188 -13.60 -10.24 -11.02
CA PHE A 188 -12.37 -9.89 -10.31
C PHE A 188 -12.36 -10.42 -8.87
N ILE A 189 -11.16 -10.67 -8.37
CA ILE A 189 -10.85 -10.87 -6.96
C ILE A 189 -10.27 -9.55 -6.48
N TYR A 190 -11.00 -8.88 -5.60
CA TYR A 190 -10.60 -7.62 -4.98
C TYR A 190 -10.08 -7.90 -3.57
N TYR A 191 -8.79 -7.73 -3.36
CA TYR A 191 -8.14 -8.00 -2.08
C TYR A 191 -7.56 -6.70 -1.49
N VAL A 192 -7.88 -6.44 -0.22
CA VAL A 192 -7.51 -5.22 0.50
C VAL A 192 -6.64 -5.58 1.69
N HIS A 193 -5.48 -4.96 1.81
CA HIS A 193 -4.56 -5.16 2.92
C HIS A 193 -4.81 -4.15 4.02
N GLN A 194 -5.00 -4.60 5.26
CA GLN A 194 -5.23 -3.76 6.44
C GLN A 194 -6.32 -2.66 6.23
N PRO A 195 -7.61 -3.05 6.05
CA PRO A 195 -8.71 -2.11 5.80
C PRO A 195 -9.14 -1.35 7.08
N ARG A 196 -8.20 -0.76 7.82
CA ARG A 196 -8.47 -0.09 9.10
C ARG A 196 -9.17 1.26 8.95
N MET A 197 -8.75 2.04 7.96
CA MET A 197 -9.25 3.40 7.74
C MET A 197 -10.27 3.45 6.59
N ASN A 198 -10.12 2.57 5.59
CA ASN A 198 -10.99 2.51 4.43
C ASN A 198 -11.14 1.04 3.99
N ALA A 199 -12.37 0.62 3.73
CA ALA A 199 -12.70 -0.75 3.34
C ALA A 199 -12.28 -1.10 1.90
N HIS A 200 -12.02 -0.07 1.08
CA HIS A 200 -11.64 -0.19 -0.32
C HIS A 200 -10.14 0.06 -0.48
N TYR A 201 -9.66 1.21 -0.02
CA TYR A 201 -8.25 1.56 -0.11
C TYR A 201 -7.52 1.11 1.16
N GLY A 202 -6.89 -0.06 1.09
CA GLY A 202 -6.10 -0.59 2.19
C GLY A 202 -4.82 0.21 2.50
N HIS A 203 -4.10 -0.20 3.53
CA HIS A 203 -2.88 0.45 3.98
C HIS A 203 -1.63 -0.34 3.57
N SER A 204 -0.62 0.32 3.02
CA SER A 204 0.65 -0.33 2.64
C SER A 204 1.55 -0.56 3.85
N ASP A 205 2.20 -1.73 3.93
CA ASP A 205 3.22 -1.99 4.95
C ASP A 205 4.45 -1.07 4.76
N LEU A 206 4.71 -0.63 3.52
CA LEU A 206 5.81 0.27 3.20
C LEU A 206 5.60 1.69 3.73
N ARG A 207 4.36 2.05 4.09
CA ARG A 207 4.09 3.39 4.61
C ARG A 207 4.88 3.69 5.88
N ALA A 208 5.02 2.69 6.75
CA ALA A 208 5.79 2.79 7.99
C ALA A 208 7.32 2.81 7.74
N ALA A 209 7.79 2.15 6.68
CA ALA A 209 9.20 2.08 6.33
C ALA A 209 9.71 3.32 5.58
N TYR A 210 8.81 4.18 5.08
CA TYR A 210 9.15 5.31 4.22
C TYR A 210 10.15 6.28 4.85
N ASP A 211 9.96 6.66 6.12
CA ASP A 211 10.81 7.65 6.77
C ASP A 211 12.25 7.18 6.91
N HIS A 212 12.44 5.89 7.22
CA HIS A 212 13.76 5.26 7.30
C HIS A 212 14.41 5.12 5.92
N TYR A 213 13.65 4.71 4.90
CA TYR A 213 14.10 4.67 3.52
C TYR A 213 14.58 6.05 3.05
N TRP A 214 13.79 7.09 3.30
CA TRP A 214 14.14 8.46 2.92
C TRP A 214 15.39 8.96 3.65
N ALA A 215 15.52 8.69 4.95
CA ALA A 215 16.72 9.02 5.71
C ALA A 215 17.97 8.32 5.14
N LYS A 216 17.86 7.03 4.81
CA LYS A 216 18.93 6.24 4.19
C LYS A 216 19.41 6.85 2.87
N LEU A 217 18.49 7.25 1.98
CA LEU A 217 18.83 7.92 0.72
C LEU A 217 19.60 9.23 0.94
N ASN A 218 19.21 10.04 1.92
CA ASN A 218 19.89 11.30 2.21
C ASN A 218 21.29 11.08 2.78
N ILE A 219 21.46 10.06 3.62
CA ILE A 219 22.78 9.67 4.14
C ILE A 219 23.70 9.25 2.99
N TYR A 220 23.22 8.44 2.03
CA TYR A 220 24.03 8.06 0.88
C TYR A 220 24.45 9.26 0.03
N LYS A 221 23.52 10.16 -0.29
CA LYS A 221 23.83 11.40 -1.02
C LYS A 221 24.90 12.24 -0.29
N PHE A 222 24.77 12.37 1.03
CA PHE A 222 25.75 13.09 1.85
C PHE A 222 27.12 12.39 1.83
N CYS A 223 27.18 11.07 2.04
CA CYS A 223 28.41 10.29 2.02
C CYS A 223 29.11 10.35 0.66
N ASP A 224 28.36 10.26 -0.44
CA ASP A 224 28.90 10.31 -1.80
C ASP A 224 29.47 11.70 -2.11
N THR A 225 28.76 12.74 -1.70
CA THR A 225 29.23 14.14 -1.79
C THR A 225 30.54 14.30 -1.01
N PHE A 226 30.58 13.83 0.23
CA PHE A 226 31.78 13.91 1.08
C PHE A 226 32.97 13.13 0.50
N ARG A 227 32.73 11.93 -0.05
CA ARG A 227 33.75 11.12 -0.72
C ARG A 227 34.29 11.81 -1.97
N TYR A 228 33.42 12.43 -2.76
CA TYR A 228 33.81 13.19 -3.95
C TYR A 228 34.76 14.34 -3.58
N TYR A 229 34.41 15.15 -2.59
CA TYR A 229 35.28 16.24 -2.12
C TYR A 229 36.60 15.74 -1.53
N SER A 230 36.58 14.64 -0.78
CA SER A 230 37.79 14.05 -0.21
C SER A 230 38.78 13.59 -1.29
N ARG A 231 38.28 13.04 -2.41
CA ARG A 231 39.12 12.69 -3.57
C ARG A 231 39.73 13.91 -4.25
N LEU A 232 38.95 14.97 -4.45
CA LEU A 232 39.46 16.21 -5.06
C LEU A 232 40.55 16.88 -4.20
N ASN A 233 40.40 16.84 -2.87
CA ASN A 233 41.43 17.32 -1.95
C ASN A 233 42.72 16.47 -2.03
N SER A 234 42.59 15.15 -2.15
CA SER A 234 43.75 14.24 -2.25
C SER A 234 44.54 14.38 -3.56
N GLN A 235 43.88 14.82 -4.64
CA GLN A 235 44.50 15.06 -5.96
C GLN A 235 45.10 16.48 -6.10
N GLY A 236 45.11 17.28 -5.03
CA GLY A 236 45.72 18.62 -5.03
C GLY A 236 44.90 19.71 -5.72
N TYR A 237 43.64 19.44 -6.13
CA TYR A 237 42.80 20.41 -6.84
C TYR A 237 42.11 21.44 -5.95
N PHE A 238 42.22 21.31 -4.62
CA PHE A 238 41.79 22.34 -3.67
C PHE A 238 42.95 22.79 -2.80
N ILE A 239 43.69 23.79 -3.26
CA ILE A 239 44.25 24.78 -2.35
C ILE A 239 43.04 25.52 -1.79
N ILE A 240 42.55 25.13 -0.61
CA ILE A 240 41.73 26.04 0.20
C ILE A 240 42.65 27.23 0.47
N ARG A 241 42.63 28.24 -0.41
CA ARG A 241 43.15 29.55 -0.05
C ARG A 241 42.37 29.89 1.19
N LYS A 242 43.10 29.97 2.30
CA LYS A 242 42.66 30.40 3.62
C LYS A 242 42.17 31.85 3.49
N GLN A 243 41.06 32.06 2.80
CA GLN A 243 40.37 33.33 2.84
C GLN A 243 39.87 33.45 4.27
N ASN A 244 40.21 34.58 4.89
CA ASN A 244 39.75 34.98 6.21
C ASN A 244 38.22 35.00 6.24
N ILE A 245 37.60 33.83 6.39
CA ILE A 245 36.21 33.71 6.79
C ILE A 245 36.20 34.16 8.24
N LYS A 246 35.91 35.45 8.46
CA LYS A 246 35.54 35.96 9.78
C LYS A 246 34.32 35.15 10.21
N TYR A 247 34.54 34.21 11.12
CA TYR A 247 33.47 33.49 11.79
C TYR A 247 32.56 34.53 12.46
N LEU A 248 31.35 34.71 11.94
CA LEU A 248 30.28 35.30 12.73
C LEU A 248 30.06 34.36 13.92
N PRO A 249 30.08 34.86 15.17
CA PRO A 249 29.89 34.02 16.33
C PRO A 249 28.48 33.45 16.28
N ILE A 250 28.38 32.16 15.97
CA ILE A 250 27.17 31.37 16.16
C ILE A 250 26.87 31.42 17.65
N ARG A 251 25.84 32.20 18.03
CA ARG A 251 25.30 32.17 19.39
C ARG A 251 24.92 30.73 19.69
N ARG A 252 25.64 30.15 20.65
CA ARG A 252 25.33 28.87 21.27
C ARG A 252 23.87 28.88 21.69
N ASN A 253 23.04 28.12 20.99
CA ASN A 253 22.00 27.31 21.59
C ASN A 253 21.65 26.19 20.61
N ASN A 254 22.10 25.00 21.00
CA ASN A 254 21.67 23.66 20.59
C ASN A 254 22.20 23.08 19.25
N PHE A 255 23.10 22.11 19.49
CA PHE A 255 23.40 20.89 18.72
C PHE A 255 24.40 20.89 17.55
N CYS A 256 25.26 19.86 17.62
CA CYS A 256 26.14 19.27 16.62
C CYS A 256 27.44 19.99 16.23
N LEU A 257 28.54 19.61 16.89
CA LEU A 257 29.74 18.95 16.30
C LEU A 257 30.90 19.05 17.31
N SER A 258 31.16 17.97 18.05
CA SER A 258 32.42 17.81 18.79
C SER A 258 33.36 16.88 18.02
N TYR A 259 34.54 17.45 17.73
CA TYR A 259 35.73 16.86 17.12
C TYR A 259 36.33 15.69 17.92
N PHE A 260 36.99 14.77 17.20
CA PHE A 260 38.17 13.98 17.63
C PHE A 260 39.10 13.92 16.39
N ASN A 261 40.41 14.15 16.39
CA ASN A 261 41.39 14.44 17.43
C ASN A 261 42.56 15.25 16.80
N LYS A 262 43.14 16.18 17.56
CA LYS A 262 44.39 16.90 17.23
C LYS A 262 45.56 16.08 17.77
N ASN A 263 46.59 15.89 16.95
CA ASN A 263 47.92 15.37 17.31
C ASN A 263 48.04 13.85 17.53
N SER A 264 48.34 13.12 16.44
CA SER A 264 49.27 11.99 16.51
C SER A 264 50.21 12.07 15.31
N ARG A 265 51.37 12.69 15.52
CA ARG A 265 52.56 12.46 14.69
C ARG A 265 52.98 11.02 14.92
N LEU A 266 53.08 10.21 13.87
CA LEU A 266 53.91 9.02 13.86
C LEU A 266 54.62 9.00 12.50
N PHE A 267 55.95 9.04 12.60
CA PHE A 267 56.90 8.83 11.52
C PHE A 267 56.67 7.47 10.86
N PHE A 268 56.61 7.40 9.54
CA PHE A 268 57.63 6.82 8.64
C PHE A 268 57.37 7.34 7.22
#